data_AF-A0A954JDV6-F1
#
_entry.id   AF-A0A954JDV6-F1
#
_cell.length_a   1.000
_cell.length_b   1.000
_cell.length_c   1.000
_cell.angle_alpha   90.00
_cell.angle_beta   90.00
_cell.angle_gamma   90.00
#
_symmetry.space_group_name_H-M   'P 1'
#
loop_
_entity.id
_entity.type
_entity.pdbx_description
1 polymer ?
#
loop_
_entity_poly.entity_id
_entity_poly.type
_entity_poly.pdbx_seq_one_letter_code
_entity_poly.pdbx_strand_id
1 'polypeptide(L)'
;EEPVHTVSVDPFQLADTPVTCWQYGLYCLATGRPLPRDAGFGRGSRPVVNVSWYEAVVYANWLSQQHNLSPVYELPEIPADPNDLHQKGVDWDSITHWEADGYRLPTEAEWEFAASAKIEKTFFGGTKIKKWRFGNGKDVASPDEINFDASSGSNDYAIKRGWMSRIRKDKFRAASTPVKEFEKSNQNPFGLHDMSGNVYEWC
;
A
#
# COMPACT_ATOMS: atom_id res chain seq x y z
N GLU A 1 0.22 0.30 16.44
CA GLU A 1 0.16 1.61 17.11
C GLU A 1 -0.68 1.53 18.37
N GLU A 2 -0.18 2.11 19.46
CA GLU A 2 -0.92 2.39 20.69
C GLU A 2 -0.55 3.81 21.13
N PRO A 3 -1.47 4.58 21.75
CA PRO A 3 -2.86 4.23 22.03
C PRO A 3 -3.80 4.40 20.83
N VAL A 4 -4.97 3.76 20.91
CA VAL A 4 -6.05 3.96 19.93
C VAL A 4 -6.50 5.41 19.95
N HIS A 5 -6.49 6.05 18.79
CA HIS A 5 -7.01 7.40 18.58
C HIS A 5 -7.99 7.39 17.39
N THR A 6 -8.81 8.45 17.27
CA THR A 6 -9.79 8.57 16.18
C THR A 6 -9.36 9.67 15.24
N VAL A 7 -9.31 9.36 13.95
CA VAL A 7 -9.03 10.30 12.86
C VAL A 7 -10.23 10.30 11.91
N SER A 8 -10.62 11.48 11.44
CA SER A 8 -11.60 11.63 10.37
C SER A 8 -10.86 11.79 9.06
N VAL A 9 -11.26 11.03 8.04
CA VAL A 9 -10.74 11.16 6.67
C VAL A 9 -11.87 11.66 5.78
N ASP A 10 -11.57 12.63 4.92
CA ASP A 10 -12.51 13.09 3.89
C ASP A 10 -12.68 12.02 2.81
N PRO A 11 -13.73 12.07 1.97
CA PRO A 11 -13.86 11.15 0.85
C PRO A 11 -12.66 11.25 -0.11
N PHE A 12 -12.07 10.11 -0.44
CA PHE A 12 -10.90 10.02 -1.33
C PHE A 12 -11.03 8.83 -2.29
N GLN A 13 -10.14 8.78 -3.28
CA GLN A 13 -9.95 7.62 -4.17
C GLN A 13 -8.58 7.01 -3.90
N LEU A 14 -8.51 5.68 -3.99
CA LEU A 14 -7.26 4.92 -3.86
C LEU A 14 -7.10 3.98 -5.04
N ALA A 15 -5.87 3.77 -5.50
CA ALA A 15 -5.58 2.74 -6.48
C ALA A 15 -6.01 1.37 -5.93
N ASP A 16 -6.61 0.53 -6.78
CA ASP A 16 -7.14 -0.77 -6.36
C ASP A 16 -6.07 -1.83 -6.11
N THR A 17 -4.82 -1.51 -6.47
CA THR A 17 -3.61 -2.32 -6.41
C THR A 17 -2.38 -1.42 -6.21
N PRO A 18 -1.28 -1.97 -5.68
CA PRO A 18 0.02 -1.31 -5.72
C PRO A 18 0.45 -0.99 -7.16
N VAL A 19 1.19 0.12 -7.34
CA VAL A 19 1.74 0.50 -8.65
C VAL A 19 2.62 -0.63 -9.19
N THR A 20 2.33 -1.09 -10.38
CA THR A 20 3.04 -2.20 -11.02
C THR A 20 4.35 -1.75 -11.68
N CYS A 21 5.29 -2.68 -11.84
CA CYS A 21 6.49 -2.51 -12.65
C CYS A 21 6.17 -2.05 -14.09
N TRP A 22 5.04 -2.49 -14.66
CA TRP A 22 4.58 -2.05 -15.96
C TRP A 22 4.18 -0.56 -15.96
N GLN A 23 3.31 -0.14 -15.04
CA GLN A 23 2.86 1.25 -14.93
C GLN A 23 4.03 2.20 -14.65
N TYR A 24 4.89 1.86 -13.69
CA TYR A 24 6.08 2.65 -13.38
C TYR A 24 7.09 2.63 -14.53
N GLY A 25 7.17 1.53 -15.29
CA GLY A 25 8.01 1.42 -16.47
C GLY A 25 7.63 2.40 -17.59
N LEU A 26 6.33 2.69 -17.76
CA LEU A 26 5.86 3.72 -18.69
C LEU A 26 6.36 5.12 -18.29
N TYR A 27 6.33 5.43 -16.99
CA TYR A 27 6.89 6.66 -16.45
C TYR A 27 8.41 6.76 -16.71
N CYS A 28 9.17 5.70 -16.42
CA CYS A 28 10.61 5.65 -16.69
C CYS A 28 10.91 5.90 -18.18
N LEU A 29 10.18 5.22 -19.07
CA LEU A 29 10.33 5.38 -20.51
C LEU A 29 10.02 6.81 -20.96
N ALA A 30 8.92 7.40 -20.49
CA ALA A 30 8.49 8.74 -20.88
C ALA A 30 9.44 9.84 -20.38
N THR A 31 10.11 9.63 -19.25
CA THR A 31 10.98 10.64 -18.61
C THR A 31 12.47 10.39 -18.81
N GLY A 32 12.85 9.29 -19.49
CA GLY A 32 14.24 8.88 -19.66
C GLY A 32 14.91 8.42 -18.36
N ARG A 33 14.14 8.15 -17.30
CA ARG A 33 14.66 7.66 -16.01
C ARG A 33 14.98 6.17 -16.09
N PRO A 34 16.01 5.69 -15.36
CA PRO A 34 16.30 4.27 -15.28
C PRO A 34 15.16 3.52 -14.59
N LEU A 35 14.96 2.27 -14.98
CA LEU A 35 14.04 1.38 -14.27
C LEU A 35 14.62 1.03 -12.89
N PRO A 36 13.82 1.08 -11.81
CA PRO A 36 14.21 0.57 -10.50
C PRO A 36 14.62 -0.90 -10.57
N ARG A 37 15.53 -1.33 -9.69
CA ARG A 37 15.91 -2.75 -9.56
C ARG A 37 14.69 -3.54 -9.09
N ASP A 38 14.41 -4.69 -9.71
CA ASP A 38 13.24 -5.53 -9.39
C ASP A 38 13.53 -6.58 -8.30
N ALA A 39 14.67 -6.47 -7.62
CA ALA A 39 15.20 -7.43 -6.64
C ALA A 39 15.32 -8.89 -7.16
N GLY A 40 15.30 -9.10 -8.48
CA GLY A 40 15.26 -10.43 -9.09
C GLY A 40 13.89 -11.11 -9.03
N PHE A 41 12.84 -10.41 -8.60
CA PHE A 41 11.46 -10.95 -8.52
C PHE A 41 10.74 -10.99 -9.87
N GLY A 42 11.28 -10.28 -10.87
CA GLY A 42 10.66 -10.08 -12.17
C GLY A 42 9.77 -8.82 -12.23
N ARG A 43 9.33 -8.49 -13.45
CA ARG A 43 8.57 -7.26 -13.76
C ARG A 43 7.13 -7.59 -14.24
N GLY A 44 6.50 -6.66 -14.96
CA GLY A 44 5.15 -6.80 -15.47
C GLY A 44 4.11 -6.32 -14.46
N SER A 45 3.12 -7.15 -14.16
CA SER A 45 2.05 -6.87 -13.20
C SER A 45 2.46 -7.02 -11.73
N ARG A 46 3.74 -7.31 -11.44
CA ARG A 46 4.28 -7.28 -10.08
C ARG A 46 4.40 -5.84 -9.57
N PRO A 47 4.24 -5.58 -8.27
CA PRO A 47 4.45 -4.25 -7.71
C PRO A 47 5.87 -3.77 -8.01
N VAL A 48 6.03 -2.47 -8.27
CA VAL A 48 7.35 -1.85 -8.35
C VAL A 48 7.95 -1.79 -6.94
N VAL A 49 9.25 -2.08 -6.84
CA VAL A 49 10.01 -2.09 -5.58
C VAL A 49 11.32 -1.34 -5.77
N ASN A 50 12.02 -1.07 -4.66
CA ASN A 50 13.24 -0.25 -4.64
C ASN A 50 13.00 1.16 -5.24
N VAL A 51 11.86 1.74 -4.88
CA VAL A 51 11.47 3.11 -5.19
C VAL A 51 11.44 3.85 -3.87
N SER A 52 12.19 4.95 -3.80
CA SER A 52 12.17 5.84 -2.64
C SER A 52 10.85 6.59 -2.53
N TRP A 53 10.56 7.15 -1.36
CA TRP A 53 9.40 8.01 -1.17
C TRP A 53 9.41 9.19 -2.17
N TYR A 54 10.57 9.84 -2.38
CA TYR A 54 10.70 10.95 -3.34
C TYR A 54 10.37 10.53 -4.77
N GLU A 55 10.84 9.36 -5.19
CA GLU A 55 10.51 8.84 -6.51
C GLU A 55 9.02 8.52 -6.65
N ALA A 56 8.37 8.06 -5.57
CA ALA A 56 6.94 7.77 -5.55
C ALA A 56 6.09 9.05 -5.69
N VAL A 57 6.43 10.13 -4.98
CA VAL A 57 5.71 11.42 -5.11
C VAL A 57 5.96 12.11 -6.45
N VAL A 58 7.17 11.99 -7.01
CA VAL A 58 7.45 12.50 -8.37
C VAL A 58 6.66 11.70 -9.42
N TYR A 59 6.53 10.38 -9.25
CA TYR A 59 5.66 9.56 -10.07
C TYR A 59 4.20 9.99 -9.96
N ALA A 60 3.70 10.26 -8.75
CA ALA A 60 2.35 10.75 -8.53
C ALA A 60 2.09 12.09 -9.25
N ASN A 61 2.99 13.06 -9.10
CA ASN A 61 2.92 14.33 -9.83
C ASN A 61 2.94 14.15 -11.36
N TRP A 62 3.81 13.27 -11.86
CA TRP A 62 3.86 12.97 -13.29
C TRP A 62 2.53 12.37 -13.78
N LEU A 63 1.92 11.47 -13.00
CA LEU A 63 0.63 10.86 -13.30
C LEU A 63 -0.50 11.92 -13.29
N SER A 64 -0.47 12.86 -12.35
CA SER A 64 -1.40 14.00 -12.31
C SER A 64 -1.33 14.79 -13.62
N GLN A 65 -0.12 15.11 -14.08
CA GLN A 65 0.08 15.83 -15.34
C GLN A 65 -0.43 15.04 -16.55
N GLN A 66 -0.23 13.72 -16.58
CA GLN A 66 -0.75 12.89 -17.69
C GLN A 66 -2.28 12.91 -17.77
N HIS A 67 -2.95 13.18 -16.65
CA HIS A 67 -4.41 13.23 -16.55
C HIS A 67 -4.97 14.67 -16.50
N ASN A 68 -4.13 15.68 -16.76
CA ASN A 68 -4.49 17.11 -16.67
C ASN A 68 -5.01 17.53 -15.28
N LEU A 69 -4.46 16.93 -14.23
CA LEU A 69 -4.73 17.27 -12.83
C LEU A 69 -3.58 18.12 -12.28
N SER A 70 -3.87 18.85 -11.21
CA SER A 70 -2.89 19.69 -10.52
C SER A 70 -1.94 18.81 -9.69
N PRO A 71 -0.61 18.95 -9.83
CA PRO A 71 0.34 18.26 -8.95
C PRO A 71 0.10 18.59 -7.48
N VAL A 72 0.20 17.59 -6.61
CA VAL A 72 0.01 17.78 -5.16
C VAL A 72 1.31 18.27 -4.50
N TYR A 73 2.47 17.77 -4.94
CA TYR A 73 3.73 18.10 -4.29
C TYR A 73 4.51 19.16 -5.08
N GLU A 74 4.94 20.23 -4.42
CA GLU A 74 5.87 21.21 -4.97
C GLU A 74 7.31 20.83 -4.64
N LEU A 75 7.90 19.99 -5.50
CA LEU A 75 9.27 19.51 -5.33
C LEU A 75 10.19 20.28 -6.27
N PRO A 76 10.96 21.26 -5.77
CA PRO A 76 11.88 22.02 -6.63
C PRO A 76 12.99 21.13 -7.20
N GLU A 77 13.51 20.16 -6.43
CA GLU A 77 14.50 19.16 -6.87
C GLU A 77 14.37 17.84 -6.08
N ILE A 78 14.76 16.72 -6.71
CA ILE A 78 14.98 15.46 -5.98
C ILE A 78 16.28 15.62 -5.20
N PRO A 79 16.30 15.34 -3.90
CA PRO A 79 17.49 15.52 -3.10
C PRO A 79 18.59 14.52 -3.42
N ALA A 80 19.82 14.89 -3.03
CA ALA A 80 21.03 14.13 -3.33
C ALA A 80 20.99 12.68 -2.81
N ASP A 81 20.38 12.45 -1.64
CA ASP A 81 19.99 11.12 -1.19
C ASP A 81 18.46 11.00 -1.20
N PRO A 82 17.88 10.34 -2.22
CA PRO A 82 16.44 10.15 -2.29
C PRO A 82 15.91 9.17 -1.23
N ASN A 83 16.76 8.48 -0.46
CA ASN A 83 16.31 7.62 0.65
C ASN A 83 16.35 8.35 2.01
N ASP A 84 16.87 9.57 2.07
CA ASP A 84 16.88 10.36 3.30
C ASP A 84 15.52 11.05 3.50
N LEU A 85 14.65 10.37 4.24
CA LEU A 85 13.34 10.88 4.68
C LEU A 85 13.45 11.98 5.75
N HIS A 86 14.64 12.20 6.32
CA HIS A 86 14.90 13.17 7.38
C HIS A 86 15.77 14.32 6.91
N GLN A 87 15.55 14.78 5.68
CA GLN A 87 16.19 16.01 5.23
C GLN A 87 15.80 17.16 6.13
N LYS A 88 16.77 17.57 6.94
CA LYS A 88 16.64 18.71 7.83
C LYS A 88 16.27 19.93 6.99
N GLY A 89 15.11 20.52 7.28
CA GLY A 89 14.66 21.79 6.70
C GLY A 89 13.64 21.69 5.58
N VAL A 90 13.18 20.49 5.21
CA VAL A 90 11.98 20.35 4.37
C VAL A 90 10.74 20.40 5.26
N ASP A 91 9.91 21.42 5.04
CA ASP A 91 8.57 21.51 5.64
C ASP A 91 7.58 20.86 4.67
N TRP A 92 7.26 19.59 4.93
CA TRP A 92 6.40 18.76 4.09
C TRP A 92 4.99 19.30 3.96
N ASP A 93 4.46 19.95 5.00
CA ASP A 93 3.13 20.56 4.95
C ASP A 93 3.13 21.76 4.01
N SER A 94 4.23 22.52 3.97
CA SER A 94 4.35 23.69 3.10
C SER A 94 4.47 23.36 1.60
N ILE A 95 4.96 22.17 1.27
CA ILE A 95 5.15 21.72 -0.12
C ILE A 95 4.05 20.76 -0.60
N THR A 96 3.05 20.48 0.24
CA THR A 96 1.93 19.61 -0.08
C THR A 96 0.66 20.44 -0.24
N HIS A 97 0.20 20.57 -1.48
CA HIS A 97 -1.04 21.26 -1.86
C HIS A 97 -2.22 20.31 -1.68
N TRP A 98 -2.72 20.19 -0.45
CA TRP A 98 -3.80 19.27 -0.07
C TRP A 98 -5.13 19.55 -0.79
N GLU A 99 -5.31 20.75 -1.31
CA GLU A 99 -6.46 21.18 -2.11
C GLU A 99 -6.37 20.79 -3.59
N ALA A 100 -5.19 20.33 -4.05
CA ALA A 100 -5.00 19.90 -5.43
C ALA A 100 -5.78 18.62 -5.73
N ASP A 101 -6.21 18.47 -6.98
CA ASP A 101 -7.01 17.35 -7.47
C ASP A 101 -6.18 16.19 -8.06
N GLY A 102 -4.85 16.25 -7.91
CA GLY A 102 -3.92 15.25 -8.43
C GLY A 102 -3.76 13.99 -7.58
N TYR A 103 -2.98 13.07 -8.13
CA TYR A 103 -2.51 11.89 -7.43
C TYR A 103 -1.49 12.26 -6.35
N ARG A 104 -1.56 11.53 -5.24
CA ARG A 104 -0.63 11.58 -4.12
C ARG A 104 -0.53 10.23 -3.42
N LEU A 105 0.42 10.09 -2.51
CA LEU A 105 0.41 8.99 -1.56
C LEU A 105 -0.79 9.15 -0.60
N PRO A 106 -1.39 8.04 -0.13
CA PRO A 106 -2.39 8.10 0.92
C PRO A 106 -1.72 8.53 2.22
N THR A 107 -2.43 9.27 3.07
CA THR A 107 -2.00 9.42 4.47
C THR A 107 -2.09 8.06 5.18
N GLU A 108 -1.36 7.89 6.29
CA GLU A 108 -1.44 6.68 7.11
C GLU A 108 -2.89 6.39 7.55
N ALA A 109 -3.66 7.42 7.91
CA ALA A 109 -5.06 7.29 8.28
C ALA A 109 -5.97 6.86 7.12
N GLU A 110 -5.75 7.39 5.91
CA GLU A 110 -6.48 6.95 4.70
C GLU A 110 -6.14 5.51 4.35
N TRP A 111 -4.86 5.13 4.44
CA TRP A 111 -4.41 3.78 4.18
C TRP A 111 -5.00 2.79 5.19
N GLU A 112 -4.98 3.10 6.50
CA GLU A 112 -5.59 2.24 7.53
C GLU A 112 -7.12 2.17 7.37
N PHE A 113 -7.78 3.27 7.04
CA PHE A 113 -9.22 3.27 6.73
C PHE A 113 -9.54 2.32 5.57
N ALA A 114 -8.80 2.45 4.48
CA ALA A 114 -8.94 1.62 3.29
C ALA A 114 -8.63 0.14 3.58
N ALA A 115 -7.52 -0.16 4.27
CA ALA A 115 -7.10 -1.51 4.58
C ALA A 115 -8.05 -2.21 5.56
N SER A 116 -8.50 -1.51 6.59
CA SER A 116 -9.41 -2.07 7.60
C SER A 116 -10.82 -2.31 7.07
N ALA A 117 -11.23 -1.54 6.07
CA ALA A 117 -12.56 -1.51 5.45
C ALA A 117 -13.68 -1.75 6.47
N LYS A 118 -13.62 -0.97 7.56
CA LYS A 118 -14.53 -1.09 8.70
C LYS A 118 -15.93 -0.66 8.27
N ILE A 119 -16.86 -1.61 8.28
CA ILE A 119 -18.28 -1.35 8.02
C ILE A 119 -19.04 -1.47 9.34
N GLU A 120 -19.73 -0.40 9.70
CA GLU A 120 -20.62 -0.34 10.85
C GLU A 120 -22.08 -0.43 10.38
N LYS A 121 -22.84 -1.34 10.97
CA LYS A 121 -24.27 -1.47 10.72
C LYS A 121 -25.03 -1.33 12.03
N THR A 122 -25.77 -0.22 12.14
CA THR A 122 -26.62 0.09 13.29
C THR A 122 -28.03 -0.46 13.08
N PHE A 123 -28.60 -1.09 14.11
CA PHE A 123 -29.95 -1.61 14.13
C PHE A 123 -30.58 -1.37 15.51
N PHE A 124 -31.90 -1.58 15.63
CA PHE A 124 -32.57 -1.46 16.91
C PHE A 124 -32.00 -2.52 17.88
N GLY A 125 -31.29 -2.06 18.92
CA GLY A 125 -30.63 -2.93 19.90
C GLY A 125 -29.10 -3.05 19.77
N GLY A 126 -28.44 -2.34 18.84
CA GLY A 126 -26.98 -2.19 18.86
C GLY A 126 -26.33 -1.90 17.51
N THR A 127 -24.99 -1.83 17.54
CA THR A 127 -24.14 -1.64 16.35
C THR A 127 -23.29 -2.90 16.15
N LYS A 128 -23.29 -3.44 14.93
CA LYS A 128 -22.37 -4.50 14.53
C LYS A 128 -21.27 -3.91 13.65
N ILE A 129 -20.03 -4.13 14.06
CA ILE A 129 -18.84 -3.69 13.33
C ILE A 129 -18.22 -4.92 12.67
N LYS A 130 -17.95 -4.84 11.37
CA LYS A 130 -17.13 -5.82 10.64
C LYS A 130 -15.90 -5.11 10.08
N LYS A 131 -14.72 -5.71 10.29
CA LYS A 131 -13.44 -5.25 9.73
C LYS A 131 -12.90 -6.31 8.78
N TRP A 132 -12.30 -5.89 7.68
CA TRP A 132 -11.57 -6.78 6.77
C TRP A 132 -10.10 -6.83 7.16
N ARG A 133 -9.82 -7.30 8.38
CA ARG A 133 -8.44 -7.57 8.81
C ARG A 133 -7.74 -8.45 7.76
N PHE A 134 -6.50 -8.10 7.45
CA PHE A 134 -5.67 -8.76 6.43
C PHE A 134 -6.29 -8.81 5.02
N GLY A 135 -7.31 -7.98 4.74
CA GLY A 135 -8.09 -7.97 3.50
C GLY A 135 -9.07 -9.15 3.34
N ASN A 136 -8.93 -10.24 4.09
CA ASN A 136 -9.81 -11.43 4.02
C ASN A 136 -10.96 -11.40 5.05
N GLY A 137 -10.93 -10.48 6.02
CA GLY A 137 -11.94 -10.35 7.07
C GLY A 137 -11.98 -11.48 8.08
N LYS A 138 -10.87 -12.21 8.19
CA LYS A 138 -10.63 -13.23 9.21
C LYS A 138 -9.64 -12.70 10.23
N ASP A 139 -9.61 -13.34 11.39
CA ASP A 139 -8.64 -13.09 12.44
C ASP A 139 -7.32 -13.86 12.24
N VAL A 140 -7.10 -14.38 11.03
CA VAL A 140 -5.95 -15.20 10.65
C VAL A 140 -5.48 -14.84 9.25
N ALA A 141 -4.19 -14.56 9.11
CA ALA A 141 -3.53 -14.44 7.81
C ALA A 141 -3.12 -15.82 7.28
N SER A 142 -3.36 -16.08 5.99
CA SER A 142 -3.04 -17.35 5.32
C SER A 142 -2.12 -17.12 4.11
N PRO A 143 -1.01 -17.87 3.95
CA PRO A 143 -0.10 -17.73 2.80
C PRO A 143 -0.71 -18.21 1.47
N ASP A 144 -1.89 -18.84 1.52
CA ASP A 144 -2.71 -19.17 0.35
C ASP A 144 -3.64 -18.01 -0.07
N GLU A 145 -3.74 -16.95 0.73
CA GLU A 145 -4.62 -15.79 0.50
C GLU A 145 -3.86 -14.45 0.50
N ILE A 146 -2.61 -14.45 0.98
CA ILE A 146 -1.77 -13.26 1.18
C ILE A 146 -0.32 -13.66 0.91
N ASN A 147 0.45 -12.80 0.24
CA ASN A 147 1.89 -13.00 0.12
C ASN A 147 2.64 -12.38 1.31
N PHE A 148 3.02 -13.18 2.30
CA PHE A 148 3.84 -12.71 3.42
C PHE A 148 4.90 -13.77 3.79
N ASP A 149 5.92 -13.37 4.55
CA ASP A 149 6.88 -14.33 5.10
C ASP A 149 6.20 -15.12 6.23
N ALA A 150 5.77 -16.33 5.89
CA ALA A 150 5.16 -17.27 6.82
C ALA A 150 6.18 -18.30 7.35
N SER A 151 7.48 -18.15 7.04
CA SER A 151 8.53 -19.10 7.42
C SER A 151 9.03 -18.94 8.86
N SER A 152 8.84 -17.76 9.47
CA SER A 152 9.16 -17.51 10.87
C SER A 152 8.13 -18.16 11.79
N GLY A 153 8.56 -19.17 12.55
CA GLY A 153 7.73 -19.87 13.55
C GLY A 153 7.25 -19.01 14.72
N SER A 154 7.59 -17.72 14.74
CA SER A 154 7.22 -16.70 15.71
C SER A 154 6.04 -15.83 15.27
N ASN A 155 5.45 -16.06 14.10
CA ASN A 155 4.42 -15.17 13.57
C ASN A 155 3.07 -15.35 14.28
N ASP A 156 2.74 -14.38 15.12
CA ASP A 156 1.51 -14.22 15.91
C ASP A 156 0.27 -13.84 15.07
N TYR A 157 0.25 -14.06 13.74
CA TYR A 157 -0.83 -13.62 12.85
C TYR A 157 -2.11 -14.48 12.91
N ALA A 158 -2.32 -15.19 14.02
CA ALA A 158 -3.56 -15.83 14.40
C ALA A 158 -3.93 -15.40 15.83
N ILE A 159 -5.12 -14.82 16.02
CA ILE A 159 -5.60 -14.39 17.36
C ILE A 159 -5.69 -15.58 18.35
N LYS A 160 -5.71 -16.83 17.87
CA LYS A 160 -5.56 -18.04 18.69
C LYS A 160 -4.16 -18.65 18.54
N ARG A 161 -3.31 -18.43 19.55
CA ARG A 161 -2.08 -19.20 19.77
C ARG A 161 -2.36 -20.71 19.65
N GLY A 162 -1.70 -21.39 18.71
CA GLY A 162 -1.69 -22.86 18.63
C GLY A 162 -2.09 -23.49 17.29
N TRP A 163 -2.65 -22.74 16.33
CA TRP A 163 -3.06 -23.31 15.03
C TRP A 163 -1.98 -23.23 13.92
N MET A 164 -0.89 -22.47 14.12
CA MET A 164 0.18 -22.29 13.13
C MET A 164 1.37 -23.25 13.29
N SER A 165 1.21 -24.40 13.97
CA SER A 165 2.29 -25.41 14.05
C SER A 165 2.60 -26.10 12.71
N ARG A 166 1.91 -25.73 11.62
CA ARG A 166 2.05 -26.31 10.28
C ARG A 166 2.04 -25.27 9.17
N ILE A 167 2.63 -24.10 9.37
CA ILE A 167 2.92 -23.29 8.18
C ILE A 167 3.92 -24.05 7.33
N ARG A 168 3.40 -24.43 6.18
CA ARG A 168 4.09 -25.05 5.07
C ARG A 168 5.17 -24.09 4.59
N LYS A 169 6.43 -24.33 4.99
CA LYS A 169 7.61 -23.60 4.49
C LYS A 169 7.65 -23.56 2.95
N ASP A 170 7.03 -24.53 2.29
CA ASP A 170 6.81 -24.61 0.83
C ASP A 170 5.92 -23.50 0.25
N LYS A 171 5.28 -22.67 1.09
CA LYS A 171 4.45 -21.54 0.65
C LYS A 171 5.13 -20.18 0.80
N PHE A 172 6.34 -20.13 1.37
CA PHE A 172 7.14 -18.91 1.33
C PHE A 172 7.66 -18.69 -0.08
N ARG A 173 7.33 -17.54 -0.68
CA ARG A 173 7.65 -17.24 -2.09
C ARG A 173 9.00 -16.58 -2.28
N ALA A 174 9.58 -15.99 -1.22
CA ALA A 174 10.83 -15.21 -1.27
C ALA A 174 10.84 -14.12 -2.37
N ALA A 175 9.67 -13.68 -2.82
CA ALA A 175 9.45 -12.71 -3.88
C ALA A 175 8.04 -12.13 -3.77
N SER A 176 7.80 -11.00 -4.44
CA SER A 176 6.44 -10.47 -4.66
C SER A 176 5.56 -11.48 -5.42
N THR A 177 4.30 -11.15 -5.63
CA THR A 177 3.42 -11.80 -6.63
C THR A 177 2.90 -10.73 -7.59
N PRO A 178 2.41 -11.09 -8.79
CA PRO A 178 1.54 -10.20 -9.55
C PRO A 178 0.46 -9.60 -8.64
N VAL A 179 0.12 -8.33 -8.83
CA VAL A 179 -1.03 -7.75 -8.13
C VAL A 179 -2.29 -8.55 -8.46
N LYS A 180 -3.24 -8.62 -7.52
CA LYS A 180 -4.48 -9.42 -7.64
C LYS A 180 -4.30 -10.94 -7.75
N GLU A 181 -3.11 -11.48 -7.44
CA GLU A 181 -2.89 -12.95 -7.41
C GLU A 181 -3.93 -13.69 -6.54
N PHE A 182 -4.37 -13.05 -5.45
CA PHE A 182 -5.34 -13.61 -4.50
C PHE A 182 -6.74 -12.98 -4.58
N GLU A 183 -7.10 -12.30 -5.67
CA GLU A 183 -8.36 -11.53 -5.76
C GLU A 183 -9.63 -12.31 -5.35
N LYS A 184 -9.66 -13.62 -5.62
CA LYS A 184 -10.81 -14.48 -5.30
C LYS A 184 -10.98 -14.75 -3.81
N SER A 185 -9.90 -14.69 -3.05
CA SER A 185 -9.88 -15.01 -1.60
C SER A 185 -9.56 -13.80 -0.74
N ASN A 186 -9.01 -12.73 -1.33
CA ASN A 186 -8.53 -11.56 -0.63
C ASN A 186 -8.76 -10.28 -1.44
N GLN A 187 -10.02 -9.87 -1.45
CA GLN A 187 -10.47 -8.55 -1.89
C GLN A 187 -11.35 -7.98 -0.78
N ASN A 188 -11.05 -6.77 -0.34
CA ASN A 188 -11.85 -6.12 0.69
C ASN A 188 -13.15 -5.54 0.07
N PRO A 189 -14.15 -5.10 0.85
CA PRO A 189 -15.45 -4.66 0.33
C PRO A 189 -15.39 -3.33 -0.43
N PHE A 190 -14.25 -2.63 -0.42
CA PHE A 190 -14.00 -1.45 -1.27
C PHE A 190 -13.41 -1.83 -2.63
N GLY A 191 -13.18 -3.13 -2.89
CA GLY A 191 -12.59 -3.61 -4.14
C GLY A 191 -11.06 -3.53 -4.17
N LEU A 192 -10.42 -3.25 -3.04
CA LEU A 192 -8.96 -3.12 -2.93
C LEU A 192 -8.30 -4.49 -2.74
N HIS A 193 -7.10 -4.62 -3.28
CA HIS A 193 -6.28 -5.83 -3.27
C HIS A 193 -4.92 -5.53 -2.67
N ASP A 194 -4.23 -6.57 -2.20
CA ASP A 194 -2.84 -6.48 -1.73
C ASP A 194 -2.60 -5.49 -0.56
N MET A 195 -3.64 -4.91 0.06
CA MET A 195 -3.59 -4.08 1.28
C MET A 195 -2.94 -4.77 2.50
N SER A 196 -2.61 -6.05 2.38
CA SER A 196 -1.84 -6.81 3.34
C SER A 196 -0.92 -7.75 2.58
N GLY A 197 0.37 -7.70 2.90
CA GLY A 197 1.40 -8.50 2.23
C GLY A 197 1.87 -7.90 0.90
N ASN A 198 2.55 -8.74 0.11
CA ASN A 198 3.19 -8.43 -1.17
C ASN A 198 4.36 -7.43 -1.06
N VAL A 199 4.10 -6.16 -0.77
CA VAL A 199 5.10 -5.10 -0.55
C VAL A 199 4.62 -4.14 0.53
N TYR A 200 5.56 -3.46 1.20
CA TYR A 200 5.19 -2.27 1.98
C TYR A 200 4.83 -1.12 1.03
N GLU A 201 3.89 -0.29 1.44
CA GLU A 201 3.38 0.84 0.66
C GLU A 201 3.72 2.15 1.36
N TRP A 202 4.24 3.12 0.61
CA TRP A 202 4.56 4.45 1.15
C TRP A 202 3.27 5.23 1.46
N CYS A 203 3.28 5.91 2.61
CA CYS A 203 2.30 6.92 3.02
C CYS A 203 3.01 8.27 3.19
#